data_AF-A0A967WMW9-F1
#
_entry.id   AF-A0A967WMW9-F1
#
_cell.length_a   1.000
_cell.length_b   1.000
_cell.length_c   1.000
_cell.angle_alpha   90.00
_cell.angle_beta   90.00
_cell.angle_gamma   90.00
#
_symmetry.space_group_name_H-M   'P 1'
#
loop_
_entity.id
_entity.type
_entity.pdbx_description
1 polymer ?
#
loop_
_entity_poly.entity_id
_entity_poly.type
_entity_poly.pdbx_seq_one_letter_code
_entity_poly.pdbx_strand_id
1 'polypeptide(L)' 'LPGSAGSDAHAPPEVGRAYVDMPAFDGPQEFLESLALGQIRGRLSSPLVHFYSTYAKWRKRWEAR' A
#
# COMPACT_ATOMS: atom_id res chain seq x y z
N LEU A 1 0.30 13.75 -15.29
CA LEU A 1 0.94 12.47 -14.91
C LEU A 1 -0.16 11.44 -14.70
N PRO A 2 0.06 10.16 -15.07
CA PRO A 2 -0.91 9.09 -14.82
C PRO A 2 -1.17 8.91 -13.32
N GLY A 3 -2.38 8.49 -12.96
CA GLY A 3 -2.76 8.23 -11.57
C GLY A 3 -2.13 6.94 -11.03
N SER A 4 -2.05 6.81 -9.71
CA SER A 4 -1.52 5.60 -9.05
C SER A 4 -2.35 5.23 -7.82
N ALA A 5 -2.13 4.03 -7.31
CA ALA A 5 -2.71 3.53 -6.07
C ALA A 5 -1.69 2.67 -5.31
N GLY A 6 -1.75 2.70 -3.98
CA GLY A 6 -0.91 1.90 -3.11
C GLY A 6 -1.64 1.59 -1.82
N SER A 7 -1.29 0.46 -1.20
CA SER A 7 -1.98 -0.05 -0.01
C SER A 7 -1.64 0.68 1.29
N ASP A 8 -0.62 1.55 1.26
CA ASP A 8 -0.07 2.24 2.45
C ASP A 8 0.15 1.26 3.63
N ALA A 9 0.83 0.15 3.35
CA ALA A 9 0.94 -0.96 4.28
C ALA A 9 1.88 -0.63 5.45
N HIS A 10 1.34 -0.73 6.66
CA HIS A 10 2.04 -0.60 7.94
C HIS A 10 2.22 -1.94 8.66
N ALA A 11 1.62 -3.01 8.13
CA ALA A 11 1.75 -4.38 8.61
C ALA A 11 1.78 -5.38 7.44
N PRO A 12 2.40 -6.57 7.60
CA PRO A 12 2.43 -7.60 6.56
C PRO A 12 1.08 -7.93 5.88
N PRO A 13 -0.05 -8.07 6.60
CA PRO A 13 -1.34 -8.37 5.96
C PRO A 13 -1.93 -7.22 5.14
N GLU A 14 -1.32 -6.03 5.17
CA GLU A 14 -1.77 -4.87 4.39
C GLU A 14 -1.10 -4.78 3.02
N VAL A 15 0.01 -5.49 2.80
CA VAL A 15 0.74 -5.48 1.52
C VAL A 15 -0.17 -5.95 0.39
N GLY A 16 -0.26 -5.16 -0.67
CA GLY A 16 -1.05 -5.49 -1.85
C GLY A 16 -2.57 -5.36 -1.66
N ARG A 17 -3.05 -4.75 -0.57
CA ARG A 17 -4.49 -4.47 -0.41
C ARG A 17 -5.04 -3.51 -1.47
N ALA A 18 -4.21 -2.61 -1.98
CA ALA A 18 -4.49 -1.74 -3.11
C ALA A 18 -3.22 -1.61 -3.95
N TYR A 19 -3.36 -1.69 -5.28
CA TYR A 19 -2.26 -1.68 -6.23
C TYR A 19 -2.77 -1.26 -7.61
N VAL A 20 -1.85 -0.97 -8.52
CA VAL A 20 -2.16 -0.78 -9.94
C VAL A 20 -1.78 -2.06 -10.68
N ASP A 21 -2.75 -2.66 -11.36
CA ASP A 21 -2.54 -3.76 -12.28
C ASP A 21 -2.21 -3.18 -13.66
N MET A 22 -1.04 -3.48 -14.22
CA MET A 22 -0.52 -2.87 -15.44
C MET A 22 0.46 -3.81 -16.16
N PRO A 23 0.75 -3.57 -17.44
CA PRO A 23 1.76 -4.32 -18.17
C PRO A 23 3.13 -4.31 -17.50
N ALA A 24 3.93 -5.35 -17.78
CA ALA A 24 5.33 -5.37 -17.39
C ALA A 24 6.10 -4.25 -18.10
N PHE A 25 7.17 -3.78 -17.47
CA PHE A 25 8.01 -2.70 -17.98
C PHE A 25 9.47 -2.92 -17.58
N ASP A 26 10.40 -2.38 -18.35
CA ASP A 26 11.82 -2.31 -18.01
C ASP A 26 12.34 -0.87 -18.08
N GLY A 27 12.52 -0.28 -16.91
CA GLY A 27 13.00 1.09 -16.76
C GLY A 27 11.91 2.16 -16.63
N PRO A 28 12.32 3.42 -16.38
CA PRO A 28 11.42 4.47 -15.92
C PRO A 28 10.48 5.02 -17.02
N GLN A 29 10.89 4.98 -18.29
CA GLN A 29 10.07 5.47 -19.41
C GLN A 29 8.88 4.53 -19.65
N GLU A 30 9.16 3.24 -19.82
CA GLU A 30 8.17 2.19 -20.02
C GLU A 30 7.27 2.02 -18.80
N PHE A 31 7.78 2.29 -17.58
CA PHE A 31 6.96 2.35 -16.38
C PHE A 31 5.83 3.37 -16.49
N LEU A 32 6.11 4.60 -16.96
CA LEU A 32 5.11 5.65 -17.07
C LEU A 32 4.06 5.33 -18.15
N GLU A 33 4.51 4.71 -19.25
CA GLU A 33 3.62 4.24 -20.33
C GLU A 33 2.71 3.12 -19.85
N SER A 34 3.27 2.12 -19.17
CA SER A 34 2.51 1.00 -18.57
C SER A 34 1.55 1.49 -17.48
N LEU A 35 1.99 2.42 -16.64
CA LEU A 35 1.17 3.02 -15.58
C LEU A 35 -0.02 3.80 -16.14
N ALA A 36 0.14 4.45 -17.30
CA ALA A 36 -0.97 5.14 -17.98
C ALA A 36 -2.07 4.18 -18.49
N LEU A 37 -1.72 2.91 -18.72
CA LEU A 37 -2.65 1.84 -19.09
C LEU A 37 -3.19 1.07 -17.87
N GLY A 38 -2.68 1.37 -16.68
CA GLY A 38 -2.95 0.61 -15.46
C GLY A 38 -4.37 0.79 -14.93
N GLN A 39 -4.87 -0.24 -14.25
CA GLN A 39 -6.14 -0.23 -13.56
C GLN A 39 -5.93 -0.32 -12.05
N ILE A 40 -6.60 0.54 -11.28
CA ILE A 40 -6.58 0.45 -9.83
C ILE A 40 -7.35 -0.80 -9.40
N ARG A 41 -6.69 -1.67 -8.64
CA ARG A 41 -7.24 -2.90 -8.05
C ARG A 41 -7.03 -2.91 -6.55
N GLY A 42 -7.83 -3.70 -5.86
CA GLY A 42 -7.72 -3.89 -4.42
C GLY A 42 -9.05 -3.93 -3.70
N ARG A 43 -8.98 -3.85 -2.37
CA ARG A 43 -10.11 -3.78 -1.46
C ARG A 43 -9.82 -2.82 -0.32
N LEU A 44 -10.89 -2.24 0.23
CA LEU A 44 -10.77 -1.44 1.44
C LEU A 44 -10.28 -2.30 2.61
N SER A 45 -9.39 -1.72 3.41
CA SER A 45 -9.03 -2.27 4.71
C SER A 45 -10.24 -2.23 5.64
N SER A 46 -10.42 -3.29 6.43
CA SER A 46 -11.34 -3.23 7.57
C SER A 46 -10.82 -2.19 8.58
N PRO A 47 -11.71 -1.46 9.29
CA PRO A 47 -11.31 -0.55 10.38
C PRO A 47 -10.42 -1.21 11.43
N LEU A 48 -10.44 -2.54 11.53
CA LEU A 48 -9.59 -3.31 12.44
C LEU A 48 -8.09 -3.12 12.19
N VAL A 49 -7.69 -2.64 11.01
CA VAL A 49 -6.30 -2.34 10.66
C VAL A 49 -5.66 -1.35 11.67
N HIS A 50 -6.46 -0.44 12.21
CA HIS A 50 -5.98 0.54 13.20
C HIS A 50 -5.61 -0.07 14.56
N PHE A 51 -6.08 -1.29 14.89
CA PHE A 51 -5.67 -1.96 16.13
C PHE A 51 -4.19 -2.31 16.12
N TYR A 52 -3.64 -2.72 14.98
CA TYR A 52 -2.21 -3.02 14.87
C TYR A 52 -1.37 -1.76 15.14
N SER A 53 -1.72 -0.64 14.49
CA SER A 53 -1.04 0.64 14.70
C SER A 53 -1.19 1.15 16.14
N THR A 54 -2.37 0.96 16.74
CA THR A 54 -2.63 1.36 18.14
C THR A 54 -1.82 0.50 19.11
N TYR A 55 -1.78 -0.82 18.91
CA TYR A 55 -0.96 -1.73 19.70
C TYR A 55 0.53 -1.38 19.62
N ALA A 56 1.06 -1.12 18.42
CA ALA A 56 2.45 -0.70 18.24
C ALA A 56 2.78 0.59 18.99
N LYS A 57 1.88 1.59 18.96
CA LYS A 57 2.02 2.84 19.74
C LYS A 57 2.01 2.57 21.24
N TRP A 58 1.14 1.69 21.72
CA TRP A 58 1.09 1.31 23.12
C TRP A 58 2.38 0.60 23.54
N ARG A 59 2.79 -0.47 22.85
CA ARG A 59 4.03 -1.20 23.15
C ARG A 59 5.24 -0.27 23.28
N LYS A 60 5.42 0.67 22.33
CA LYS A 60 6.50 1.66 22.38
C LYS A 60 6.47 2.54 23.63
N ARG A 61 5.27 2.87 24.15
CA ARG A 61 5.12 3.63 25.41
C ARG A 61 5.45 2.79 26.65
N TRP A 62 5.24 1.48 26.61
CA TRP A 62 5.58 0.57 27.71
C TRP A 62 7.09 0.29 27.78
N GLU A 63 7.76 0.18 26.64
CA GLU A 63 9.23 0.02 26.57
C GLU A 63 10.00 1.29 26.98
N ALA A 64 9.35 2.46 26.91
CA ALA A 64 9.95 3.75 27.26
C ALA A 64 9.72 4.16 28.74
N ARG A 65 9.11 3.30 29.56
CA ARG A 65 8.94 3.46 31.01
C ARG A 65 9.85 2.48 31.72
#